data_AF-A0A7C3PY44-F1
#
_entry.id   AF-A0A7C3PY44-F1
#
_cell.length_a   1.000
_cell.length_b   1.000
_cell.length_c   1.000
_cell.angle_alpha   90.00
_cell.angle_beta   90.00
_cell.angle_gamma   90.00
#
_symmetry.space_group_name_H-M   'P 1'
#
loop_
_entity.id
_entity.type
_entity.pdbx_description
1 polymer ?
#
loop_
_entity_poly.entity_id
_entity_poly.type
_entity_poly.pdbx_seq_one_letter_code
_entity_poly.pdbx_strand_id
1 'polypeptide(L)'
;MAKRPAKADSSSPKSKGTGLIREIEVHAPEIPEPTHPPAQPLSSILGQDRAIATLQAALKTGRIHHAWIFQGPQGVGKFSTALAFAALLLDPSTAPTFSGEFAADDNSP
;
A
#
# COMPACT_ATOMS: atom_id res chain seq x y z
N MET A 1 46.44 6.32 66.24
CA MET A 1 45.19 5.52 66.18
C MET A 1 44.11 6.29 66.94
N ALA A 2 42.92 6.44 66.36
CA ALA A 2 41.70 7.06 66.92
C ALA A 2 41.58 8.61 66.98
N LYS A 3 40.84 9.19 66.01
CA LYS A 3 39.78 10.18 66.26
C LYS A 3 38.89 10.40 65.02
N ARG A 4 37.60 10.05 65.15
CA ARG A 4 36.42 10.81 64.63
C ARG A 4 35.12 10.00 64.86
N PRO A 5 34.19 10.48 65.70
CA PRO A 5 32.82 9.97 65.76
C PRO A 5 31.78 10.98 65.20
N ALA A 6 30.56 10.45 65.04
CA ALA A 6 29.25 11.12 64.93
C ALA A 6 28.85 11.73 63.56
N LYS A 7 27.59 11.70 63.10
CA LYS A 7 26.32 10.99 63.39
C LYS A 7 25.29 11.58 62.39
N ALA A 8 24.17 10.88 62.20
CA ALA A 8 22.84 11.42 61.82
C ALA A 8 22.64 11.67 60.31
N ASP A 9 21.47 11.50 59.72
CA ASP A 9 20.17 11.05 60.21
C ASP A 9 19.30 10.72 58.99
N SER A 10 18.16 10.09 59.28
CA SER A 10 16.88 10.28 58.57
C SER A 10 16.60 9.59 57.22
N SER A 11 15.52 8.81 57.31
CA SER A 11 14.37 8.79 56.38
C SER A 11 14.35 7.77 55.23
N SER A 12 13.36 6.89 55.33
CA SER A 12 12.84 5.94 54.34
C SER A 12 12.20 6.66 53.12
N PRO A 13 11.38 6.05 52.24
CA PRO A 13 11.15 4.63 51.86
C PRO A 13 11.06 4.41 50.31
N LYS A 14 10.87 3.14 49.91
CA LYS A 14 10.16 2.66 48.69
C LYS A 14 10.58 3.16 47.30
N SER A 15 11.00 2.22 46.47
CA SER A 15 10.48 2.11 45.11
C SER A 15 10.19 0.64 44.79
N LYS A 16 8.90 0.29 44.78
CA LYS A 16 8.36 -0.92 44.16
C LYS A 16 8.14 -0.58 42.69
N GLY A 17 8.48 -1.50 41.80
CA GLY A 17 7.96 -1.51 40.43
C GLY A 17 9.03 -1.54 39.35
N THR A 18 9.86 -2.57 39.32
CA THR A 18 10.58 -2.90 38.09
C THR A 18 9.63 -3.72 37.24
N GLY A 19 8.82 -3.02 36.44
CA GLY A 19 7.94 -3.62 35.45
C GLY A 19 8.77 -4.44 34.47
N LEU A 20 8.42 -5.72 34.35
CA LEU A 20 8.93 -6.63 33.33
C LEU A 20 8.43 -6.13 31.97
N ILE A 21 9.28 -5.48 31.18
CA ILE A 21 8.96 -5.19 29.77
C ILE A 21 8.94 -6.55 29.07
N ARG A 22 7.76 -7.11 28.83
CA ARG A 22 7.61 -8.25 27.94
C ARG A 22 7.88 -7.76 26.53
N GLU A 23 8.88 -8.36 25.91
CA GLU A 23 9.13 -8.24 24.48
C GLU A 23 7.84 -8.63 23.75
N ILE A 24 7.22 -7.65 23.09
CA ILE A 24 6.04 -7.88 22.27
C ILE A 24 6.57 -8.49 20.98
N GLU A 25 6.45 -9.80 20.84
CA GLU A 25 6.69 -10.48 19.58
C GLU A 25 5.65 -9.97 18.58
N VAL A 26 6.07 -9.05 17.72
CA VAL A 26 5.23 -8.51 16.64
C VAL A 26 5.06 -9.63 15.63
N HIS A 27 3.99 -10.41 15.78
CA HIS A 27 3.53 -11.31 14.73
C HIS A 27 3.15 -10.43 13.53
N ALA A 28 4.03 -10.40 12.52
CA ALA A 28 3.72 -9.75 11.25
C ALA A 28 2.40 -10.33 10.76
N PRO A 29 1.37 -9.50 10.45
CA PRO A 29 0.12 -10.02 9.97
C PRO A 29 0.41 -10.84 8.71
N GLU A 30 0.05 -12.13 8.72
CA GLU A 30 -0.01 -12.91 7.50
C GLU A 30 -0.93 -12.14 6.54
N ILE A 31 -0.36 -11.55 5.48
CA ILE A 31 -1.14 -10.89 4.45
C ILE A 31 -1.89 -12.03 3.75
N PRO A 32 -3.22 -12.13 3.89
CA PRO A 32 -3.96 -13.18 3.20
C PRO A 32 -3.72 -13.02 1.70
N GLU A 33 -3.50 -14.14 1.01
CA GLU A 33 -3.27 -14.06 -0.43
C GLU A 33 -4.41 -13.30 -1.12
N PRO A 34 -4.07 -12.48 -2.13
CA PRO A 34 -5.05 -11.67 -2.83
C PRO A 34 -6.20 -12.52 -3.37
N THR A 35 -7.39 -12.37 -2.80
CA THR A 35 -8.60 -13.07 -3.26
C THR A 35 -9.22 -12.44 -4.52
N HIS A 36 -8.66 -11.34 -5.02
CA HIS A 36 -9.11 -10.68 -6.22
C HIS A 36 -8.57 -11.37 -7.48
N PRO A 37 -9.34 -11.40 -8.59
CA PRO A 37 -8.85 -11.94 -9.86
C PRO A 37 -7.63 -11.15 -10.33
N PRO A 38 -6.69 -11.80 -11.05
CA PRO A 38 -5.54 -11.10 -11.60
C PRO A 38 -6.00 -9.96 -12.52
N ALA A 39 -5.33 -8.82 -12.40
CA ALA A 39 -5.58 -7.68 -13.27
C ALA A 39 -5.36 -8.11 -14.73
N GLN A 40 -6.37 -7.92 -15.56
CA GLN A 40 -6.26 -8.15 -16.99
C GLN A 40 -5.64 -6.91 -17.64
N PRO A 41 -4.93 -7.05 -18.77
CA PRO A 41 -4.38 -5.88 -19.46
C PRO A 41 -5.49 -4.91 -19.88
N LEU A 42 -5.23 -3.61 -19.82
CA LEU A 42 -6.23 -2.58 -20.11
C LEU A 42 -6.79 -2.71 -21.54
N SER A 43 -6.00 -3.23 -22.48
CA SER A 43 -6.40 -3.52 -23.86
C SER A 43 -7.41 -4.67 -24.01
N SER A 44 -7.57 -5.54 -23.00
CA SER A 44 -8.58 -6.61 -23.05
C SER A 44 -9.99 -6.15 -22.66
N ILE A 45 -10.14 -4.90 -22.22
CA ILE A 45 -11.45 -4.34 -21.84
C ILE A 45 -12.20 -3.93 -23.12
N LEU A 46 -13.34 -4.57 -23.36
CA LEU A 46 -14.12 -4.37 -24.59
C LEU A 46 -15.28 -3.38 -24.39
N GLY A 47 -15.55 -2.56 -25.41
CA GLY A 47 -16.71 -1.68 -25.46
C GLY A 47 -16.64 -0.44 -24.56
N GLN A 48 -15.46 -0.09 -24.05
CA GLN A 48 -15.22 1.05 -23.16
C GLN A 48 -14.24 2.06 -23.76
N ASP A 49 -14.21 2.22 -25.08
CA ASP A 49 -13.18 2.96 -25.82
C ASP A 49 -12.98 4.39 -25.29
N ARG A 50 -14.07 5.11 -25.01
CA ARG A 50 -14.01 6.47 -24.47
C ARG A 50 -13.38 6.52 -23.07
N ALA A 51 -13.73 5.57 -22.21
CA ALA A 51 -13.17 5.51 -20.86
C ALA A 51 -11.68 5.14 -20.92
N ILE A 52 -11.32 4.12 -21.69
CA ILE A 52 -9.94 3.68 -21.90
C ILE A 52 -9.08 4.82 -22.47
N ALA A 53 -9.57 5.55 -23.48
CA ALA A 53 -8.86 6.69 -24.04
C ALA A 53 -8.58 7.79 -23.00
N THR A 54 -9.52 8.02 -22.08
CA THR A 54 -9.34 9.00 -20.99
C THR A 54 -8.25 8.55 -20.01
N LEU A 55 -8.25 7.27 -19.63
CA LEU A 55 -7.23 6.69 -18.75
C LEU A 55 -5.85 6.69 -19.41
N GLN A 56 -5.76 6.29 -20.68
CA GLN A 56 -4.51 6.34 -21.45
C GLN A 56 -3.98 7.78 -21.59
N ALA A 57 -4.84 8.78 -21.79
CA ALA A 57 -4.42 10.17 -21.84
C ALA A 57 -3.82 10.66 -20.50
N ALA A 58 -4.41 10.24 -19.36
CA ALA A 58 -3.87 10.55 -18.05
C ALA A 58 -2.47 9.94 -17.85
N LEU A 59 -2.26 8.69 -18.28
CA LEU A 59 -0.95 8.03 -18.27
C LEU A 59 0.06 8.75 -19.18
N LYS A 60 -0.33 9.05 -20.43
CA LYS A 60 0.53 9.75 -21.42
C LYS A 60 1.03 11.10 -20.93
N THR A 61 0.18 11.83 -20.21
CA THR A 61 0.52 13.18 -19.72
C THR A 61 1.18 13.18 -18.35
N GLY A 62 1.19 12.04 -17.65
CA GLY A 62 1.61 11.94 -16.25
C GLY A 62 0.70 12.71 -15.27
N ARG A 63 -0.46 13.20 -15.72
CA ARG A 63 -1.40 13.99 -14.91
C ARG A 63 -2.54 13.10 -14.45
N ILE A 64 -2.36 12.46 -13.30
CA ILE A 64 -3.36 11.57 -12.71
C ILE A 64 -4.29 12.35 -11.78
N HIS A 65 -5.60 12.19 -11.97
CA HIS A 65 -6.59 12.73 -11.04
C HIS A 65 -6.53 11.99 -9.70
N HIS A 66 -6.69 12.72 -8.61
CA HIS A 66 -6.65 12.17 -7.24
C HIS A 66 -7.77 11.17 -6.95
N ALA A 67 -8.86 11.19 -7.73
CA ALA A 67 -9.98 10.28 -7.59
C ALA A 67 -10.61 9.96 -8.96
N TRP A 68 -11.04 8.71 -9.12
CA TRP A 68 -11.77 8.22 -10.29
C TRP A 68 -13.07 7.55 -9.85
N ILE A 69 -14.17 7.85 -10.55
CA ILE A 69 -15.47 7.21 -10.33
C ILE A 69 -15.82 6.41 -11.58
N PHE A 70 -15.94 5.09 -11.43
CA PHE A 70 -16.40 4.19 -12.49
C PHE A 70 -17.90 3.93 -12.29
N GLN A 71 -18.74 4.49 -13.16
CA GLN A 71 -20.20 4.42 -13.04
C GLN A 71 -20.83 3.66 -14.22
N GLY A 72 -21.88 2.88 -13.95
CA GLY A 72 -22.63 2.15 -14.97
C GLY A 72 -23.33 0.87 -14.46
N PRO A 73 -24.07 0.16 -15.33
CA PRO A 73 -24.79 -1.07 -14.98
C PRO A 73 -23.89 -2.17 -14.41
N GLN A 74 -24.47 -3.12 -13.68
CA GLN A 74 -23.75 -4.29 -13.21
C GLN A 74 -23.22 -5.12 -14.39
N GLY A 75 -22.01 -5.68 -14.26
CA GLY A 75 -21.41 -6.52 -15.29
C GLY A 75 -20.70 -5.78 -16.43
N VAL A 76 -20.80 -4.44 -16.53
CA VAL A 76 -20.21 -3.66 -17.63
C VAL A 76 -18.67 -3.54 -17.60
N GLY A 77 -17.99 -4.20 -16.65
CA GLY A 77 -16.53 -4.19 -16.54
C GLY A 77 -15.92 -3.05 -15.69
N LYS A 78 -16.70 -2.39 -14.82
CA LYS A 78 -16.22 -1.27 -13.98
C LYS A 78 -15.04 -1.65 -13.09
N PHE A 79 -15.20 -2.73 -12.31
CA PHE A 79 -14.18 -3.22 -11.40
C PHE A 79 -12.95 -3.69 -12.18
N SER A 80 -13.16 -4.46 -13.26
CA SER A 80 -12.08 -4.93 -14.12
C SER A 80 -11.26 -3.78 -14.72
N THR A 81 -11.92 -2.73 -15.19
CA THR A 81 -11.25 -1.54 -15.75
C THR A 81 -10.47 -0.80 -14.66
N ALA A 82 -11.07 -0.61 -13.48
CA ALA A 82 -10.42 0.05 -12.35
C ALA A 82 -9.18 -0.73 -11.87
N LEU A 83 -9.30 -2.05 -11.81
CA LEU A 83 -8.21 -2.95 -11.38
C LEU A 83 -7.07 -2.96 -12.41
N ALA A 84 -7.38 -3.09 -13.70
CA ALA A 84 -6.39 -3.01 -14.78
C ALA A 84 -5.63 -1.69 -14.77
N PHE A 85 -6.35 -0.57 -14.58
CA PHE A 85 -5.75 0.75 -14.49
C PHE A 85 -4.88 0.92 -13.23
N ALA A 86 -5.33 0.41 -12.09
CA ALA A 86 -4.55 0.44 -10.85
C ALA A 86 -3.27 -0.38 -10.97
N ALA A 87 -3.31 -1.55 -11.61
CA ALA A 87 -2.12 -2.37 -11.87
C ALA A 87 -1.08 -1.59 -12.69
N LEU A 88 -1.51 -0.93 -13.77
CA LEU A 88 -0.62 -0.08 -14.58
C LEU A 88 -0.04 1.11 -13.80
N LEU A 89 -0.79 1.70 -12.88
CA LEU A 89 -0.28 2.82 -12.07
C LEU A 89 0.74 2.40 -11.02
N LEU A 90 0.63 1.17 -10.51
CA LEU A 90 1.49 0.64 -9.45
C LEU A 90 2.74 -0.04 -9.98
N ASP A 91 2.70 -0.53 -11.23
CA ASP A 91 3.82 -1.21 -11.85
C ASP A 91 4.86 -0.21 -12.39
N PRO A 92 6.11 -0.23 -11.90
CA PRO A 92 7.19 0.65 -12.36
C PRO A 92 7.68 0.34 -13.77
N SER A 93 7.40 -0.85 -14.32
CA SER A 93 7.75 -1.23 -15.70
C SER A 93 6.80 -0.63 -16.74
N THR A 94 5.67 -0.07 -16.31
CA THR A 94 4.64 0.46 -17.19
C THR A 94 5.22 1.51 -18.15
N ALA A 95 5.24 1.15 -19.43
CA ALA A 95 5.76 1.98 -20.51
C ALA A 95 4.80 1.98 -21.71
N PRO A 96 4.82 3.04 -22.53
CA PRO A 96 4.11 3.03 -23.79
C PRO A 96 4.76 2.01 -24.74
N THR A 97 3.95 1.10 -25.27
CA THR A 97 4.32 0.17 -26.33
C THR A 97 4.51 0.90 -27.66
N PHE A 98 5.02 0.20 -28.68
CA PHE A 98 5.18 0.77 -30.02
C PHE A 98 3.86 1.22 -30.67
N SER A 99 2.72 0.67 -30.26
CA SER A 99 1.38 1.12 -30.69
C SER A 99 0.92 2.39 -29.95
N GLY A 100 1.68 2.85 -28.96
CA GLY A 100 1.34 4.00 -28.11
C GLY A 100 0.31 3.67 -27.02
N GLU A 101 0.09 2.39 -26.74
CA GLU A 101 -0.73 1.90 -25.62
C GLU A 101 0.13 1.66 -24.39
N PHE A 102 -0.46 1.68 -23.19
CA PHE A 102 0.28 1.37 -21.96
C PHE A 102 0.00 -0.07 -21.56
N ALA A 103 1.06 -0.84 -21.36
CA ALA A 103 1.02 -2.20 -20.87
C ALA A 103 2.08 -2.38 -19.77
N ALA A 104 1.73 -3.21 -18.79
CA ALA A 104 2.70 -3.79 -17.86
C ALA A 104 3.39 -4.96 -18.56
N ASP A 105 4.63 -5.26 -18.15
CA ASP A 105 5.33 -6.44 -18.65
C ASP A 105 4.63 -7.72 -18.15
N ASP A 106 4.62 -8.78 -18.96
CA ASP A 106 3.95 -10.05 -18.65
C ASP A 106 4.51 -10.78 -17.39
N ASN A 107 5.67 -10.35 -16.89
CA ASN A 107 6.33 -10.91 -15.70
C ASN A 107 6.28 -9.98 -14.48
N SER A 108 5.52 -8.89 -14.54
CA SER A 108 5.34 -8.02 -13.39
C SER A 108 4.47 -8.69 -12.31
N PRO A 109 4.80 -8.50 -11.02
CA PRO A 109 4.14 -9.18 -9.90
C PRO A 109 2.70 -8.74 -9.66
#